data_AF-A0A663MA22-F1
#
_entry.id   AF-A0A663MA22-F1
#
_cell.length_a   1.000
_cell.length_b   1.000
_cell.length_c   1.000
_cell.angle_alpha   90.00
_cell.angle_beta   90.00
_cell.angle_gamma   90.00
#
_symmetry.space_group_name_H-M   'P 1'
#
loop_
_entity.id
_entity.type
_entity.pdbx_description
1 polymer ?
#
loop_
_entity_poly.entity_id
_entity_poly.type
_entity_poly.pdbx_seq_one_letter_code
_entity_poly.pdbx_strand_id
1 'polypeptide(L)'
;MLGERTTKKLTEYSKIFTVEGNLSSGKGKLAQQIAEKLGMKYFPEADIYYLDRITGDRTLLPEKFNGFCNLERFYNDPKCTDGHSYRLQAWLFGNRVLQYADALEHLLATGQGVVMERSPYSDFVFLDAMFKQGYIHKRCLDHYKEMKEVSISEFLPPHLVIYMDVPVPEVQKRIQEKGEPYEKKVSPLYLQNIEDAYKKTFLPEISETSEVLQYTTADAEDVERVIEDIEYLKFDKGPWLEQDDVSYHHLRLYVQDKSGVLDPTSIPRFIPEITVGGSEYDKIYYDYRSLPGRNFRQGYNADVGDKWIWLK
;
A
#
# COMPACT_ATOMS: atom_id res chain seq x y z
N MET A 1 20.33 -9.13 -22.23
CA MET A 1 21.45 -9.37 -23.17
C MET A 1 22.76 -9.78 -22.49
N LEU A 2 23.19 -9.14 -21.39
CA LEU A 2 24.47 -9.46 -20.71
C LEU A 2 24.37 -10.57 -19.63
N GLY A 3 23.34 -11.41 -19.68
CA GLY A 3 23.23 -12.61 -18.84
C GLY A 3 22.52 -12.46 -17.48
N GLU A 4 22.17 -11.24 -17.05
CA GLU A 4 21.29 -11.03 -15.89
C GLU A 4 19.88 -11.53 -16.21
N ARG A 5 19.40 -12.49 -15.40
CA ARG A 5 18.10 -13.14 -15.52
C ARG A 5 17.50 -13.22 -14.12
N THR A 6 16.25 -12.80 -13.97
CA THR A 6 15.55 -12.78 -12.68
C THR A 6 15.40 -14.20 -12.14
N THR A 7 15.02 -15.15 -12.98
CA THR A 7 14.77 -16.55 -12.58
C THR A 7 15.97 -17.21 -11.90
N LYS A 8 17.20 -16.83 -12.24
CA LYS A 8 18.42 -17.36 -11.60
C LYS A 8 18.56 -16.97 -10.13
N LYS A 9 17.90 -15.90 -9.69
CA LYS A 9 17.93 -15.41 -8.31
C LYS A 9 16.74 -15.93 -7.49
N LEU A 10 15.68 -16.40 -8.17
CA LEU A 10 14.48 -16.86 -7.50
C LEU A 10 14.72 -18.21 -6.82
N THR A 11 14.13 -18.35 -5.65
CA THR A 11 14.14 -19.51 -4.75
C THR A 11 12.68 -19.84 -4.40
N GLU A 12 12.47 -20.92 -3.65
CA GLU A 12 11.12 -21.29 -3.18
C GLU A 12 10.49 -20.20 -2.28
N TYR A 13 11.31 -19.47 -1.53
CA TYR A 13 10.90 -18.37 -0.64
C TYR A 13 10.83 -17.01 -1.33
N SER A 14 11.06 -16.94 -2.64
CA SER A 14 10.92 -15.72 -3.44
C SER A 14 9.45 -15.40 -3.70
N LYS A 15 8.73 -15.08 -2.64
CA LYS A 15 7.28 -14.89 -2.61
C LYS A 15 6.91 -13.53 -2.02
N ILE A 16 5.72 -13.06 -2.32
CA ILE A 16 5.12 -11.86 -1.72
C ILE A 16 3.96 -12.33 -0.85
N PHE A 17 4.07 -12.08 0.45
CA PHE A 17 3.03 -12.37 1.42
C PHE A 17 2.44 -11.07 1.94
N THR A 18 1.12 -10.99 2.01
CA THR A 18 0.42 -9.83 2.57
C THR A 18 -0.33 -10.25 3.82
N VAL A 19 -0.15 -9.51 4.91
CA VAL A 19 -0.94 -9.69 6.13
C VAL A 19 -2.05 -8.65 6.14
N GLU A 20 -3.27 -9.13 6.07
CA GLU A 20 -4.50 -8.37 5.92
C GLU A 20 -5.35 -8.48 7.19
N GLY A 21 -6.22 -7.49 7.39
CA GLY A 21 -7.13 -7.49 8.52
C GLY A 21 -7.62 -6.10 8.89
N ASN A 22 -8.59 -6.11 9.81
CA ASN A 22 -9.22 -4.89 10.32
C ASN A 22 -8.19 -3.97 11.02
N LEU A 23 -8.62 -2.77 11.37
CA LEU A 23 -7.82 -1.83 12.17
C LEU A 23 -7.41 -2.50 13.49
N SER A 24 -6.19 -2.21 14.00
CA SER A 24 -5.69 -2.75 15.27
C SER A 24 -5.79 -4.28 15.46
N SER A 25 -5.77 -5.07 14.37
CA SER A 25 -5.83 -6.54 14.43
C SER A 25 -4.56 -7.20 14.99
N GLY A 26 -3.42 -6.49 14.98
CA GLY A 26 -2.11 -7.04 15.33
C GLY A 26 -1.26 -7.48 14.13
N LYS A 27 -1.75 -7.23 12.91
CA LYS A 27 -1.12 -7.60 11.63
C LYS A 27 0.37 -7.27 11.52
N GLY A 28 0.81 -6.07 11.91
CA GLY A 28 2.22 -5.68 11.79
C GLY A 28 3.18 -6.53 12.63
N LYS A 29 2.75 -6.92 13.84
CA LYS A 29 3.55 -7.81 14.68
C LYS A 29 3.69 -9.20 14.03
N LEU A 30 2.58 -9.77 13.56
CA LEU A 30 2.59 -11.06 12.87
C LEU A 30 3.45 -11.02 11.60
N ALA A 31 3.25 -9.99 10.76
CA ALA A 31 3.99 -9.79 9.52
C ALA A 31 5.51 -9.69 9.76
N GLN A 32 5.93 -8.94 10.79
CA GLN A 32 7.32 -8.85 11.17
C GLN A 32 7.88 -10.21 11.63
N GLN A 33 7.16 -10.93 12.48
CA GLN A 33 7.60 -12.24 12.97
C GLN A 33 7.73 -13.28 11.84
N ILE A 34 6.79 -13.30 10.89
CA ILE A 34 6.86 -14.17 9.70
C ILE A 34 8.09 -13.80 8.85
N ALA A 35 8.32 -12.51 8.62
CA ALA A 35 9.47 -12.05 7.84
C ALA A 35 10.79 -12.47 8.48
N GLU A 36 10.93 -12.30 9.79
CA GLU A 36 12.13 -12.70 10.54
C GLU A 36 12.37 -14.22 10.48
N LYS A 37 11.31 -15.03 10.61
CA LYS A 37 11.39 -16.50 10.59
C LYS A 37 11.75 -17.06 9.22
N LEU A 38 11.15 -16.52 8.16
CA LEU A 38 11.38 -16.96 6.77
C LEU A 38 12.58 -16.28 6.09
N GLY A 39 13.27 -15.37 6.79
CA GLY A 39 14.36 -14.58 6.20
C GLY A 39 13.89 -13.65 5.06
N MET A 40 12.62 -13.25 5.07
CA MET A 40 12.01 -12.36 4.10
C MET A 40 12.16 -10.90 4.54
N LYS A 41 12.05 -9.97 3.60
CA LYS A 41 12.07 -8.54 3.92
C LYS A 41 10.70 -8.08 4.39
N TYR A 42 10.66 -7.45 5.57
CA TYR A 42 9.45 -6.84 6.10
C TYR A 42 9.23 -5.43 5.54
N PHE A 43 8.01 -5.15 5.09
CA PHE A 43 7.54 -3.81 4.73
C PHE A 43 6.37 -3.42 5.66
N PRO A 44 6.55 -2.39 6.52
CA PRO A 44 5.48 -1.93 7.41
C PRO A 44 4.34 -1.26 6.63
N GLU A 45 3.17 -1.12 7.23
CA GLU A 45 2.01 -0.47 6.56
C GLU A 45 2.37 0.91 5.98
N ALA A 46 2.06 1.14 4.70
CA ALA A 46 2.24 2.44 4.07
C ALA A 46 1.31 3.49 4.67
N ASP A 47 1.91 4.56 5.22
CA ASP A 47 1.19 5.72 5.73
C ASP A 47 1.20 6.90 4.75
N ILE A 48 0.68 8.05 5.17
CA ILE A 48 0.62 9.26 4.35
C ILE A 48 2.00 9.82 3.97
N TYR A 49 3.07 9.40 4.66
CA TYR A 49 4.44 9.88 4.48
C TYR A 49 5.35 8.84 3.79
N TYR A 50 4.78 7.77 3.23
CA TYR A 50 5.58 6.73 2.58
C TYR A 50 6.48 7.29 1.46
N LEU A 51 5.92 8.14 0.59
CA LEU A 51 6.66 8.83 -0.47
C LEU A 51 7.83 9.65 0.06
N ASP A 52 7.64 10.37 1.17
CA ASP A 52 8.69 11.16 1.80
C ASP A 52 9.85 10.28 2.26
N ARG A 53 9.58 9.10 2.82
CA ARG A 53 10.62 8.19 3.34
C ARG A 53 11.47 7.54 2.27
N ILE A 54 10.94 7.39 1.06
CA ILE A 54 11.66 6.76 -0.05
C ILE A 54 12.28 7.78 -1.01
N THR A 55 11.92 9.06 -0.92
CA THR A 55 12.42 10.13 -1.80
C THR A 55 13.24 11.19 -1.06
N GLY A 56 14.04 11.94 -1.82
CA GLY A 56 14.80 13.08 -1.31
C GLY A 56 15.72 12.73 -0.15
N ASP A 57 15.65 13.56 0.89
CA ASP A 57 16.40 13.47 2.15
C ASP A 57 15.70 12.65 3.24
N ARG A 58 14.56 12.01 2.92
CA ARG A 58 13.75 11.19 3.83
C ARG A 58 13.13 11.96 5.01
N THR A 59 13.10 13.28 4.93
CA THR A 59 12.42 14.11 5.94
C THR A 59 10.92 14.13 5.68
N LEU A 60 10.13 14.10 6.76
CA LEU A 60 8.68 14.21 6.67
C LEU A 60 8.30 15.63 6.25
N LEU A 61 7.56 15.74 5.16
CA LEU A 61 7.15 17.03 4.62
C LEU A 61 5.83 17.51 5.22
N PRO A 62 5.60 18.84 5.25
CA PRO A 62 4.31 19.40 5.61
C PRO A 62 3.13 18.83 4.81
N GLU A 63 1.94 18.80 5.42
CA GLU A 63 0.69 18.26 4.86
C GLU A 63 0.38 18.75 3.44
N LYS A 64 0.72 20.01 3.10
CA LYS A 64 0.51 20.58 1.76
C LYS A 64 1.25 19.86 0.63
N PHE A 65 2.32 19.12 0.95
CA PHE A 65 3.07 18.31 -0.01
C PHE A 65 2.64 16.84 0.00
N ASN A 66 1.88 16.43 1.02
CA ASN A 66 1.37 15.07 1.21
C ASN A 66 -0.14 14.99 0.91
N GLY A 67 -0.56 15.61 -0.19
CA GLY A 67 -1.93 15.55 -0.69
C GLY A 67 -2.98 16.30 0.13
N PHE A 68 -2.60 17.18 1.08
CA PHE A 68 -3.53 17.79 2.04
C PHE A 68 -4.36 16.75 2.81
N CYS A 69 -3.67 15.65 3.16
CA CYS A 69 -4.25 14.48 3.79
C CYS A 69 -3.90 14.47 5.28
N ASN A 70 -4.92 14.25 6.12
CA ASN A 70 -4.74 14.21 7.56
C ASN A 70 -5.69 13.16 8.17
N LEU A 71 -5.10 12.14 8.80
CA LEU A 71 -5.84 11.05 9.44
C LEU A 71 -6.66 11.54 10.63
N GLU A 72 -6.10 12.40 11.47
CA GLU A 72 -6.82 12.97 12.62
C GLU A 72 -8.07 13.73 12.15
N ARG A 73 -7.95 14.53 11.09
CA ARG A 73 -9.08 15.24 10.50
C ARG A 73 -10.16 14.29 10.00
N PHE A 74 -9.77 13.19 9.34
CA PHE A 74 -10.69 12.15 8.89
C PHE A 74 -11.47 11.52 10.03
N TYR A 75 -10.81 11.13 11.13
CA TYR A 75 -11.52 10.53 12.25
C TYR A 75 -12.36 11.54 13.05
N ASN A 76 -12.00 12.82 13.02
CA ASN A 76 -12.74 13.88 13.73
C ASN A 76 -14.01 14.33 12.98
N ASP A 77 -13.95 14.48 11.65
CA ASP A 77 -15.08 14.93 10.83
C ASP A 77 -15.10 14.22 9.46
N PRO A 78 -15.41 12.91 9.39
CA PRO A 78 -15.32 12.13 8.15
C PRO A 78 -16.35 12.55 7.08
N LYS A 79 -17.32 13.41 7.42
CA LYS A 79 -18.37 13.91 6.53
C LYS A 79 -18.14 15.36 6.08
N CYS A 80 -16.95 15.89 6.32
CA CYS A 80 -16.60 17.24 5.90
C CYS A 80 -16.84 17.45 4.40
N THR A 81 -17.38 18.61 4.04
CA THR A 81 -17.75 18.94 2.66
C THR A 81 -16.57 19.19 1.74
N ASP A 82 -15.36 19.29 2.28
CA ASP A 82 -14.12 19.58 1.56
C ASP A 82 -13.49 18.36 0.85
N GLY A 83 -14.10 17.18 1.01
CA GLY A 83 -13.65 15.97 0.34
C GLY A 83 -12.40 15.31 0.90
N HIS A 84 -11.89 15.74 2.07
CA HIS A 84 -10.63 15.21 2.62
C HIS A 84 -10.68 13.68 2.84
N SER A 85 -11.85 13.11 3.16
CA SER A 85 -12.04 11.67 3.33
C SER A 85 -11.62 10.89 2.09
N TYR A 86 -12.08 11.32 0.90
CA TYR A 86 -11.71 10.65 -0.34
C TYR A 86 -10.28 10.98 -0.77
N ARG A 87 -9.83 12.23 -0.58
CA ARG A 87 -8.46 12.64 -0.88
C ARG A 87 -7.42 11.82 -0.11
N LEU A 88 -7.67 11.59 1.18
CA LEU A 88 -6.87 10.72 2.04
C LEU A 88 -6.83 9.30 1.49
N GLN A 89 -7.99 8.73 1.12
CA GLN A 89 -8.06 7.37 0.59
C GLN A 89 -7.30 7.23 -0.74
N ALA A 90 -7.44 8.20 -1.66
CA ALA A 90 -6.71 8.20 -2.92
C ALA A 90 -5.19 8.32 -2.71
N TRP A 91 -4.75 9.17 -1.77
CA TRP A 91 -3.34 9.33 -1.42
C TRP A 91 -2.75 8.04 -0.81
N LEU A 92 -3.48 7.41 0.13
CA LEU A 92 -3.07 6.14 0.72
C LEU A 92 -3.00 5.02 -0.32
N PHE A 93 -3.95 4.98 -1.27
CA PHE A 93 -3.89 4.03 -2.38
C PHE A 93 -2.63 4.21 -3.21
N GLY A 94 -2.29 5.45 -3.61
CA GLY A 94 -1.06 5.74 -4.35
C GLY A 94 0.20 5.31 -3.59
N ASN A 95 0.27 5.60 -2.29
CA ASN A 95 1.38 5.16 -1.44
C ASN A 95 1.48 3.63 -1.33
N ARG A 96 0.35 2.92 -1.27
CA ARG A 96 0.33 1.45 -1.26
C ARG A 96 0.77 0.86 -2.60
N VAL A 97 0.35 1.46 -3.72
CA VAL A 97 0.81 1.07 -5.06
C VAL A 97 2.32 1.23 -5.18
N LEU A 98 2.85 2.36 -4.71
CA LEU A 98 4.28 2.63 -4.69
C LEU A 98 5.03 1.63 -3.81
N GLN A 99 4.49 1.30 -2.63
CA GLN A 99 5.07 0.29 -1.76
C GLN A 99 5.08 -1.10 -2.37
N TYR A 100 4.00 -1.46 -3.08
CA TYR A 100 3.93 -2.73 -3.79
C TYR A 100 4.96 -2.81 -4.92
N ALA A 101 5.19 -1.70 -5.64
CA ALA A 101 6.26 -1.60 -6.62
C ALA A 101 7.65 -1.76 -5.98
N ASP A 102 7.91 -1.18 -4.81
CA ASP A 102 9.16 -1.37 -4.06
C ASP A 102 9.34 -2.82 -3.59
N ALA A 103 8.27 -3.48 -3.17
CA ALA A 103 8.27 -4.89 -2.78
C ALA A 103 8.61 -5.80 -3.99
N LEU A 104 7.96 -5.57 -5.13
CA LEU A 104 8.25 -6.28 -6.38
C LEU A 104 9.66 -6.00 -6.89
N GLU A 105 10.11 -4.75 -6.86
CA GLU A 105 11.47 -4.40 -7.25
C GLU A 105 12.49 -5.16 -6.39
N HIS A 106 12.31 -5.17 -5.07
CA HIS A 106 13.18 -5.89 -4.15
C HIS A 106 13.22 -7.38 -4.46
N LEU A 107 12.05 -8.00 -4.64
CA LEU A 107 11.92 -9.41 -4.98
C LEU A 107 12.64 -9.75 -6.29
N LEU A 108 12.38 -9.00 -7.36
CA LEU A 108 12.93 -9.27 -8.70
C LEU A 108 14.43 -8.94 -8.79
N ALA A 109 14.90 -7.96 -8.02
CA ALA A 109 16.31 -7.58 -8.01
C ALA A 109 17.18 -8.54 -7.18
N THR A 110 16.66 -9.01 -6.04
CA THR A 110 17.45 -9.75 -5.04
C THR A 110 17.11 -11.23 -4.96
N GLY A 111 15.89 -11.63 -5.33
CA GLY A 111 15.35 -12.96 -5.07
C GLY A 111 14.83 -13.14 -3.63
N GLN A 112 14.99 -12.17 -2.73
CA GLN A 112 14.48 -12.30 -1.37
C GLN A 112 12.97 -12.04 -1.34
N GLY A 113 12.22 -12.95 -0.70
CA GLY A 113 10.80 -12.78 -0.47
C GLY A 113 10.45 -11.54 0.35
N VAL A 114 9.19 -11.09 0.26
CA VAL A 114 8.67 -9.91 0.95
C VAL A 114 7.42 -10.26 1.75
N VAL A 115 7.35 -9.79 2.99
CA VAL A 115 6.12 -9.78 3.80
C VAL A 115 5.73 -8.33 4.03
N MET A 116 4.49 -7.98 3.73
CA MET A 116 3.98 -6.61 3.89
C MET A 116 2.64 -6.55 4.60
N GLU A 117 2.38 -5.43 5.26
CA GLU A 117 1.06 -5.12 5.82
C GLU A 117 0.18 -4.42 4.78
N ARG A 118 -0.96 -5.02 4.45
CA ARG A 118 -1.97 -4.49 3.51
C ARG A 118 -1.46 -4.16 2.12
N SER A 119 -2.04 -4.84 1.13
CA SER A 119 -1.75 -4.60 -0.28
C SER A 119 -2.69 -3.56 -0.92
N PRO A 120 -2.36 -3.04 -2.11
CA PRO A 120 -3.30 -2.26 -2.92
C PRO A 120 -4.59 -3.04 -3.26
N TYR A 121 -4.51 -4.38 -3.32
CA TYR A 121 -5.64 -5.26 -3.62
C TYR A 121 -6.73 -5.19 -2.55
N SER A 122 -6.36 -5.01 -1.28
CA SER A 122 -7.32 -4.90 -0.18
C SER A 122 -7.84 -3.48 0.08
N ASP A 123 -7.24 -2.45 -0.53
CA ASP A 123 -7.54 -1.05 -0.18
C ASP A 123 -9.03 -0.67 -0.37
N PHE A 124 -9.71 -1.27 -1.34
CA PHE A 124 -11.12 -0.96 -1.64
C PHE A 124 -12.07 -1.28 -0.49
N VAL A 125 -11.69 -2.15 0.46
CA VAL A 125 -12.53 -2.49 1.62
C VAL A 125 -12.78 -1.27 2.51
N PHE A 126 -11.79 -0.37 2.62
CA PHE A 126 -11.92 0.89 3.35
C PHE A 126 -12.86 1.85 2.62
N LEU A 127 -12.69 1.96 1.31
CA LEU A 127 -13.52 2.82 0.47
C LEU A 127 -14.99 2.37 0.48
N ASP A 128 -15.27 1.07 0.37
CA ASP A 128 -16.63 0.52 0.43
C ASP A 128 -17.25 0.77 1.81
N ALA A 129 -16.47 0.64 2.89
CA ALA A 129 -16.92 0.98 4.22
C ALA A 129 -17.23 2.48 4.37
N MET A 130 -16.39 3.36 3.80
CA MET A 130 -16.60 4.81 3.79
C MET A 130 -17.87 5.18 3.00
N PHE A 131 -18.11 4.52 1.87
CA PHE A 131 -19.30 4.73 1.06
C PHE A 131 -20.57 4.31 1.81
N LYS A 132 -20.57 3.14 2.45
CA LYS A 132 -21.70 2.66 3.27
C LYS A 132 -22.01 3.55 4.46
N GLN A 133 -21.01 4.22 5.04
CA GLN A 133 -21.20 5.20 6.11
C GLN A 133 -21.64 6.60 5.61
N GLY A 134 -21.64 6.81 4.30
CA GLY A 134 -21.91 8.10 3.68
C GLY A 134 -20.81 9.14 3.92
N TYR A 135 -19.55 8.71 4.05
CA TYR A 135 -18.37 9.60 4.15
C TYR A 135 -17.91 10.09 2.78
N ILE A 136 -18.24 9.37 1.71
CA ILE A 136 -17.86 9.70 0.34
C ILE A 136 -19.07 9.59 -0.59
N HIS A 137 -19.02 10.33 -1.69
CA HIS A 137 -20.04 10.31 -2.72
C HIS A 137 -19.84 9.13 -3.69
N LYS A 138 -20.91 8.76 -4.39
CA LYS A 138 -20.88 7.72 -5.44
C LYS A 138 -19.85 8.01 -6.54
N ARG A 139 -19.69 9.29 -6.93
CA ARG A 139 -18.66 9.72 -7.90
C ARG A 139 -17.23 9.37 -7.46
N CYS A 140 -16.94 9.40 -6.17
CA CYS A 140 -15.63 9.06 -5.61
C CYS A 140 -15.37 7.56 -5.74
N LEU A 141 -16.40 6.75 -5.48
CA LEU A 141 -16.33 5.31 -5.67
C LEU A 141 -16.08 4.97 -7.15
N ASP A 142 -16.76 5.64 -8.07
CA ASP A 142 -16.58 5.39 -9.51
C ASP A 142 -15.20 5.85 -10.02
N HIS A 143 -14.69 6.98 -9.51
CA HIS A 143 -13.32 7.44 -9.78
C HIS A 143 -12.28 6.43 -9.26
N TYR A 144 -12.44 5.95 -8.04
CA TYR A 144 -11.52 4.98 -7.46
C TYR A 144 -11.49 3.66 -8.23
N LYS A 145 -12.66 3.17 -8.67
CA LYS A 145 -12.72 1.90 -9.43
C LYS A 145 -11.91 1.98 -10.72
N GLU A 146 -12.08 3.07 -11.46
CA GLU A 146 -11.32 3.35 -12.68
C GLU A 146 -9.81 3.45 -12.39
N MET A 147 -9.44 4.21 -11.35
CA MET A 147 -8.05 4.32 -10.89
C MET A 147 -7.45 2.97 -10.49
N LYS A 148 -8.18 2.15 -9.71
CA LYS A 148 -7.75 0.82 -9.25
C LYS A 148 -7.54 -0.12 -10.42
N GLU A 149 -8.49 -0.16 -11.35
CA GLU A 149 -8.47 -1.07 -12.50
C GLU A 149 -7.24 -0.85 -13.37
N VAL A 150 -6.89 0.41 -13.66
CA VAL A 150 -5.71 0.74 -14.47
C VAL A 150 -4.41 0.63 -13.68
N SER A 151 -4.41 0.95 -12.38
CA SER A 151 -3.18 0.92 -11.56
C SER A 151 -2.76 -0.50 -11.19
N ILE A 152 -3.71 -1.41 -10.94
CA ILE A 152 -3.40 -2.76 -10.43
C ILE A 152 -3.16 -3.77 -11.57
N SER A 153 -3.68 -3.53 -12.78
CA SER A 153 -3.58 -4.49 -13.90
C SER A 153 -2.15 -4.81 -14.34
N GLU A 154 -1.21 -3.90 -14.10
CA GLU A 154 0.21 -4.07 -14.44
C GLU A 154 0.98 -4.90 -13.41
N PHE A 155 0.38 -5.19 -12.24
CA PHE A 155 1.03 -5.90 -11.15
C PHE A 155 0.56 -7.35 -11.02
N LEU A 156 1.49 -8.23 -10.66
CA LEU A 156 1.17 -9.59 -10.21
C LEU A 156 0.61 -9.53 -8.78
N PRO A 157 -0.48 -10.27 -8.45
CA PRO A 157 -1.04 -10.32 -7.10
C PRO A 157 -0.07 -10.94 -6.09
N PRO A 158 -0.28 -10.81 -4.77
CA PRO A 158 0.54 -11.54 -3.80
C PRO A 158 0.45 -13.06 -4.01
N HIS A 159 1.44 -13.80 -3.51
CA HIS A 159 1.39 -15.26 -3.54
C HIS A 159 0.50 -15.81 -2.42
N LEU A 160 0.52 -15.15 -1.27
CA LEU A 160 -0.22 -15.53 -0.07
C LEU A 160 -0.84 -14.29 0.55
N VAL A 161 -2.10 -14.42 0.95
CA VAL A 161 -2.81 -13.48 1.81
C VAL A 161 -3.08 -14.16 3.15
N ILE A 162 -2.58 -13.57 4.22
CA ILE A 162 -2.82 -14.01 5.59
C ILE A 162 -3.83 -13.05 6.22
N TYR A 163 -5.05 -13.49 6.41
CA TYR A 163 -6.12 -12.69 7.00
C TYR A 163 -6.23 -12.94 8.51
N MET A 164 -6.13 -11.87 9.30
CA MET A 164 -6.41 -11.90 10.72
C MET A 164 -7.89 -11.63 11.00
N ASP A 165 -8.62 -12.67 11.39
CA ASP A 165 -10.02 -12.57 11.82
C ASP A 165 -10.09 -12.14 13.29
N VAL A 166 -10.39 -10.85 13.49
CA VAL A 166 -10.54 -10.25 14.82
C VAL A 166 -11.94 -9.68 14.94
N PRO A 167 -12.77 -10.17 15.87
CA PRO A 167 -14.12 -9.65 16.05
C PRO A 167 -14.12 -8.14 16.29
N VAL A 168 -15.07 -7.42 15.66
CA VAL A 168 -15.20 -5.95 15.79
C VAL A 168 -15.23 -5.45 17.24
N PRO A 169 -15.91 -6.11 18.21
CA PRO A 169 -15.86 -5.67 19.61
C PRO A 169 -14.44 -5.70 20.20
N GLU A 170 -13.64 -6.70 19.82
CA GLU A 170 -12.26 -6.84 20.27
C GLU A 170 -11.35 -5.80 19.59
N VAL A 171 -11.56 -5.55 18.28
CA VAL A 171 -10.91 -4.44 17.57
C VAL A 171 -11.19 -3.10 18.24
N GLN A 172 -12.46 -2.83 18.55
CA GLN A 172 -12.87 -1.59 19.20
C GLN A 172 -12.20 -1.45 20.57
N LYS A 173 -12.16 -2.52 21.36
CA LYS A 173 -11.47 -2.53 22.66
C LYS A 173 -9.99 -2.18 22.49
N ARG A 174 -9.28 -2.81 21.55
CA ARG A 174 -7.87 -2.54 21.26
C ARG A 174 -7.62 -1.09 20.83
N ILE A 175 -8.50 -0.53 20.00
CA ILE A 175 -8.43 0.88 19.60
C ILE A 175 -8.64 1.79 20.82
N GLN A 176 -9.57 1.48 21.72
CA GLN A 176 -9.77 2.27 22.94
C GLN A 176 -8.56 2.21 23.88
N GLU A 177 -7.88 1.07 23.96
CA GLU A 177 -6.70 0.87 24.82
C GLU A 177 -5.42 1.50 24.24
N LYS A 178 -5.13 1.28 22.96
CA LYS A 178 -3.83 1.58 22.33
C LYS A 178 -3.90 2.59 21.19
N GLY A 179 -5.08 2.85 20.64
CA GLY A 179 -5.25 3.75 19.50
C GLY A 179 -5.02 5.20 19.89
N GLU A 180 -4.70 6.00 18.88
CA GLU A 180 -4.53 7.45 19.05
C GLU A 180 -5.87 8.12 19.42
N PRO A 181 -5.87 9.28 20.10
CA PRO A 181 -7.09 9.94 20.56
C PRO A 181 -8.15 10.16 19.47
N TYR A 182 -7.71 10.38 18.23
CA TYR A 182 -8.59 10.52 17.08
C TYR A 182 -9.14 9.17 16.59
N GLU A 183 -8.35 8.09 16.58
CA GLU A 183 -8.82 6.75 16.15
C GLU A 183 -9.92 6.21 17.05
N LYS A 184 -9.92 6.58 18.33
CA LYS A 184 -10.96 6.19 19.30
C LYS A 184 -12.37 6.67 18.92
N LYS A 185 -12.49 7.62 17.99
CA LYS A 185 -13.77 8.14 17.48
C LYS A 185 -14.35 7.28 16.35
N VAL A 186 -13.65 6.25 15.90
CA VAL A 186 -14.11 5.37 14.83
C VAL A 186 -15.45 4.72 15.16
N SER A 187 -16.36 4.73 14.20
CA SER A 187 -17.68 4.12 14.35
C SER A 187 -17.56 2.58 14.36
N PRO A 188 -18.22 1.86 15.30
CA PRO A 188 -18.28 0.39 15.27
C PRO A 188 -18.89 -0.13 13.96
N LEU A 189 -19.85 0.59 13.38
CA LEU A 189 -20.47 0.22 12.11
C LEU A 189 -19.49 0.38 10.94
N TYR A 190 -18.53 1.32 11.02
CA TYR A 190 -17.46 1.44 10.03
C TYR A 190 -16.53 0.22 10.09
N LEU A 191 -16.12 -0.19 11.29
CA LEU A 191 -15.30 -1.40 11.50
C LEU A 191 -16.02 -2.67 11.02
N GLN A 192 -17.32 -2.79 11.27
CA GLN A 192 -18.14 -3.89 10.77
C GLN A 192 -18.23 -3.88 9.24
N ASN A 193 -18.38 -2.71 8.62
CA ASN A 193 -18.41 -2.62 7.17
C ASN A 193 -17.07 -3.02 6.53
N ILE A 194 -15.95 -2.72 7.19
CA ILE A 194 -14.61 -3.18 6.76
C ILE A 194 -14.53 -4.71 6.86
N GLU A 195 -14.89 -5.28 8.02
CA GLU A 195 -14.91 -6.73 8.25
C GLU A 195 -15.76 -7.45 7.18
N ASP A 196 -16.95 -6.93 6.91
CA ASP A 196 -17.86 -7.44 5.91
C ASP A 196 -17.27 -7.38 4.50
N ALA A 197 -16.60 -6.28 4.14
CA ALA A 197 -15.98 -6.10 2.83
C ALA A 197 -14.79 -7.07 2.64
N TYR A 198 -14.00 -7.28 3.69
CA TYR A 198 -12.96 -8.31 3.68
C TYR A 198 -13.55 -9.70 3.41
N LYS A 199 -14.52 -10.13 4.22
CA LYS A 199 -15.06 -11.50 4.15
C LYS A 199 -15.93 -11.77 2.92
N LYS A 200 -16.72 -10.80 2.47
CA LYS A 200 -17.70 -10.99 1.39
C LYS A 200 -17.17 -10.69 0.01
N THR A 201 -16.09 -9.90 -0.11
CA THR A 201 -15.61 -9.41 -1.41
C THR A 201 -14.14 -9.70 -1.60
N PHE A 202 -13.26 -9.18 -0.73
CA PHE A 202 -11.81 -9.31 -0.92
C PHE A 202 -11.31 -10.76 -0.83
N LEU A 203 -11.64 -11.50 0.24
CA LEU A 203 -11.14 -12.86 0.41
C LEU A 203 -11.62 -13.82 -0.71
N PRO A 204 -12.89 -13.79 -1.15
CA PRO A 204 -13.32 -14.54 -2.32
C PRO A 204 -12.56 -14.17 -3.60
N GLU A 205 -12.46 -12.87 -3.92
CA GLU A 205 -11.82 -12.37 -5.16
C GLU A 205 -10.33 -12.75 -5.20
N ILE A 206 -9.58 -12.52 -4.11
CA ILE A 206 -8.15 -12.78 -4.08
C ILE A 206 -7.81 -14.27 -4.05
N SER A 207 -8.72 -15.13 -3.54
CA SER A 207 -8.52 -16.58 -3.48
C SER A 207 -8.43 -17.26 -4.84
N GLU A 208 -8.90 -16.60 -5.90
CA GLU A 208 -8.80 -17.08 -7.29
C GLU A 208 -7.35 -17.04 -7.81
N THR A 209 -6.54 -16.09 -7.32
CA THR A 209 -5.17 -15.85 -7.81
C THR A 209 -4.09 -16.09 -6.76
N SER A 210 -4.45 -16.03 -5.48
CA SER A 210 -3.53 -16.15 -4.34
C SER A 210 -3.96 -17.27 -3.41
N GLU A 211 -3.01 -17.83 -2.65
CA GLU A 211 -3.36 -18.63 -1.49
C GLU A 211 -3.87 -17.74 -0.37
N VAL A 212 -4.81 -18.26 0.43
CA VAL A 212 -5.42 -17.52 1.54
C VAL A 212 -5.39 -18.37 2.80
N LEU A 213 -4.74 -17.87 3.84
CA LEU A 213 -4.79 -18.43 5.19
C LEU A 213 -5.55 -17.48 6.11
N GLN A 214 -6.39 -18.02 6.97
CA GLN A 214 -7.21 -17.23 7.89
C GLN A 214 -6.92 -17.69 9.32
N TYR A 215 -6.59 -16.74 10.19
CA TYR A 215 -6.26 -17.02 11.59
C TYR A 215 -7.09 -16.17 12.53
N THR A 216 -7.54 -16.78 13.62
CA THR A 216 -8.06 -16.01 14.75
C THR A 216 -6.90 -15.37 15.52
N THR A 217 -7.22 -14.45 16.43
CA THR A 217 -6.20 -13.85 17.30
C THR A 217 -5.41 -14.86 18.11
N ALA A 218 -6.05 -15.94 18.57
CA ALA A 218 -5.39 -16.96 19.39
C ALA A 218 -4.45 -17.82 18.54
N ASP A 219 -4.87 -18.18 17.33
CA ASP A 219 -4.04 -18.98 16.42
C ASP A 219 -2.82 -18.18 15.93
N ALA A 220 -2.99 -16.88 15.68
CA ALA A 220 -1.93 -15.99 15.22
C ALA A 220 -0.84 -15.69 16.27
N GLU A 221 -1.05 -16.03 17.54
CA GLU A 221 0.01 -15.93 18.57
C GLU A 221 1.06 -17.04 18.40
N ASP A 222 0.67 -18.18 17.86
CA ASP A 222 1.56 -19.28 17.53
C ASP A 222 2.11 -19.12 16.11
N VAL A 223 3.16 -18.31 15.99
CA VAL A 223 3.80 -18.03 14.71
C VAL A 223 4.39 -19.30 14.09
N GLU A 224 4.88 -20.26 14.88
CA GLU A 224 5.46 -21.50 14.32
C GLU A 224 4.41 -22.28 13.54
N ARG A 225 3.18 -22.37 14.07
CA ARG A 225 2.06 -22.98 13.36
C ARG A 225 1.75 -22.26 12.04
N VAL A 226 1.77 -20.93 12.03
CA VAL A 226 1.56 -20.15 10.81
C VAL A 226 2.64 -20.45 9.77
N ILE A 227 3.90 -20.60 10.21
CA ILE A 227 5.02 -20.93 9.33
C ILE A 227 4.88 -22.35 8.78
N GLU A 228 4.53 -23.32 9.62
CA GLU A 228 4.25 -24.70 9.18
C GLU A 228 3.15 -24.73 8.12
N ASP A 229 2.02 -24.04 8.36
CA ASP A 229 0.93 -23.96 7.39
C ASP A 229 1.40 -23.36 6.05
N ILE A 230 2.25 -22.32 6.08
CA ILE A 230 2.85 -21.72 4.89
C ILE A 230 3.73 -22.72 4.13
N GLU A 231 4.55 -23.50 4.83
CA GLU A 231 5.42 -24.51 4.22
C GLU A 231 4.64 -25.66 3.59
N TYR A 232 3.45 -25.98 4.11
CA TYR A 232 2.56 -26.99 3.51
C TYR A 232 1.79 -26.49 2.29
N LEU A 233 1.73 -25.18 2.05
CA LEU A 233 1.03 -24.63 0.88
C LEU A 233 1.74 -24.98 -0.42
N LYS A 234 0.93 -25.31 -1.42
CA LYS A 234 1.38 -25.42 -2.80
C LYS A 234 0.92 -24.18 -3.54
N PHE A 235 1.87 -23.37 -3.98
CA PHE A 235 1.60 -22.18 -4.77
C PHE A 235 1.38 -22.56 -6.24
N ASP A 236 0.21 -23.12 -6.54
CA ASP A 236 -0.17 -23.57 -7.88
C ASP A 236 -1.10 -22.59 -8.63
N LYS A 237 -1.48 -21.49 -7.98
CA LYS A 237 -2.32 -20.43 -8.58
C LYS A 237 -1.52 -19.42 -9.40
N GLY A 238 -2.16 -18.93 -10.46
CA GLY A 238 -1.63 -17.91 -11.37
C GLY A 238 -1.87 -16.49 -10.87
N PRO A 239 -1.19 -15.48 -11.46
CA PRO A 239 -0.45 -15.55 -12.73
C PRO A 239 1.06 -15.79 -12.59
N TRP A 240 1.57 -16.11 -11.39
CA TRP A 240 3.02 -16.25 -11.14
C TRP A 240 3.70 -17.38 -11.92
N LEU A 241 3.00 -18.49 -12.14
CA LEU A 241 3.54 -19.67 -12.82
C LEU A 241 3.74 -19.47 -14.32
N GLU A 242 3.06 -18.48 -14.90
CA GLU A 242 3.09 -18.18 -16.34
C GLU A 242 4.24 -17.23 -16.71
N GLN A 243 4.97 -16.72 -15.70
CA GLN A 243 6.01 -15.73 -15.90
C GLN A 243 7.33 -16.33 -16.37
N ASP A 244 8.04 -15.60 -17.22
CA ASP A 244 9.38 -15.95 -17.71
C ASP A 244 10.38 -14.81 -17.48
N ASP A 245 11.64 -15.01 -17.89
CA ASP A 245 12.67 -13.97 -17.76
C ASP A 245 12.31 -12.66 -18.50
N VAL A 246 11.49 -12.72 -19.56
CA VAL A 246 11.10 -11.56 -20.36
C VAL A 246 9.99 -10.79 -19.65
N SER A 247 8.94 -11.48 -19.20
CA SER A 247 7.85 -10.85 -18.45
C SER A 247 8.35 -10.25 -17.13
N TYR A 248 9.23 -10.95 -16.40
CA TYR A 248 9.88 -10.41 -15.21
C TYR A 248 10.79 -9.21 -15.52
N HIS A 249 11.45 -9.20 -16.68
CA HIS A 249 12.25 -8.04 -17.08
C HIS A 249 11.38 -6.81 -17.33
N HIS A 250 10.26 -6.96 -18.04
CA HIS A 250 9.31 -5.86 -18.26
C HIS A 250 8.69 -5.37 -16.96
N LEU A 251 8.25 -6.28 -16.09
CA LEU A 251 7.73 -5.92 -14.77
C LEU A 251 8.79 -5.19 -13.96
N ARG A 252 10.05 -5.65 -13.98
CA ARG A 252 11.15 -4.97 -13.28
C ARG A 252 11.38 -3.55 -13.80
N LEU A 253 11.36 -3.35 -15.12
CA LEU A 253 11.50 -2.01 -15.71
C LEU A 253 10.35 -1.09 -15.29
N TYR A 254 9.12 -1.62 -15.29
CA TYR A 254 7.94 -0.88 -14.87
C TYR A 254 8.03 -0.45 -13.40
N VAL A 255 8.28 -1.39 -12.47
CA VAL A 255 8.31 -1.08 -11.03
C VAL A 255 9.49 -0.18 -10.61
N GLN A 256 10.55 -0.10 -11.42
CA GLN A 256 11.67 0.81 -11.21
C GLN A 256 11.33 2.26 -11.58
N ASP A 257 10.42 2.48 -12.53
CA ASP A 257 9.91 3.79 -12.89
C ASP A 257 8.79 4.21 -11.93
N LYS A 258 9.17 4.78 -10.78
CA LYS A 258 8.22 5.20 -9.74
C LYS A 258 7.23 6.26 -10.23
N SER A 259 7.62 7.09 -11.20
CA SER A 259 6.70 8.05 -11.82
C SER A 259 5.68 7.32 -12.69
N GLY A 260 6.14 6.44 -13.60
CA GLY A 260 5.26 5.62 -14.43
C GLY A 260 4.31 4.71 -13.64
N VAL A 261 4.73 4.21 -12.47
CA VAL A 261 3.88 3.45 -11.54
C VAL A 261 2.75 4.30 -10.95
N LEU A 262 3.01 5.58 -10.67
CA LEU A 262 2.04 6.50 -10.07
C LEU A 262 1.17 7.20 -11.10
N ASP A 263 1.58 7.28 -12.37
CA ASP A 263 0.81 7.95 -13.43
C ASP A 263 -0.64 7.42 -13.53
N PRO A 264 -0.92 6.10 -13.50
CA PRO A 264 -2.28 5.56 -13.47
C PRO A 264 -3.14 5.99 -12.27
N THR A 265 -2.51 6.40 -11.16
CA THR A 265 -3.24 6.88 -9.98
C THR A 265 -3.81 8.29 -10.18
N SER A 266 -3.31 9.02 -11.17
CA SER A 266 -3.67 10.40 -11.49
C SER A 266 -4.51 10.50 -12.77
N ILE A 267 -5.62 9.76 -12.82
CA ILE A 267 -6.52 9.78 -13.99
C ILE A 267 -7.10 11.19 -14.21
N PRO A 268 -7.24 11.65 -15.47
CA PRO A 268 -7.72 13.00 -15.80
C PRO A 268 -9.25 13.12 -15.66
N ARG A 269 -9.80 12.66 -14.53
CA ARG A 269 -11.22 12.73 -14.19
C ARG A 269 -11.44 13.72 -13.06
N PHE A 270 -11.95 14.90 -13.43
CA PHE A 270 -12.13 16.00 -12.50
C PHE A 270 -13.31 15.77 -11.56
N ILE A 271 -13.02 15.44 -10.30
CA ILE A 271 -14.01 15.48 -9.20
C ILE A 271 -13.59 16.50 -8.13
N PRO A 272 -14.53 17.16 -7.45
CA PRO A 272 -14.22 18.24 -6.50
C PRO A 272 -13.31 17.85 -5.33
N GLU A 273 -13.34 16.59 -4.92
CA GLU A 273 -12.61 16.10 -3.74
C GLU A 273 -11.08 16.04 -3.94
N ILE A 274 -10.60 15.84 -5.17
CA ILE A 274 -9.17 15.68 -5.50
C ILE A 274 -8.64 16.72 -6.50
N THR A 275 -9.51 17.43 -7.22
CA THR A 275 -9.07 18.39 -8.24
C THR A 275 -8.50 19.64 -7.57
N VAL A 276 -7.21 19.88 -7.77
CA VAL A 276 -6.53 21.08 -7.29
C VAL A 276 -6.57 22.17 -8.37
N GLY A 277 -6.86 23.41 -7.99
CA GLY A 277 -6.87 24.53 -8.92
C GLY A 277 -5.47 24.86 -9.44
N GLY A 278 -5.35 25.26 -10.70
CA GLY A 278 -4.04 25.50 -11.34
C GLY A 278 -3.13 26.47 -10.59
N SER A 279 -3.67 27.58 -10.06
CA SER A 279 -2.89 28.55 -9.27
C SER A 279 -2.40 27.99 -7.93
N GLU A 280 -3.19 27.13 -7.30
CA GLU A 280 -2.81 26.48 -6.05
C GLU A 280 -1.74 25.42 -6.31
N TYR A 281 -1.92 24.61 -7.35
CA TYR A 281 -0.94 23.64 -7.80
C TYR A 281 0.41 24.30 -8.11
N ASP A 282 0.41 25.40 -8.89
CA ASP A 282 1.63 26.11 -9.28
C ASP A 282 2.40 26.63 -8.05
N LYS A 283 1.67 27.20 -7.08
CA LYS A 283 2.26 27.64 -5.81
C LYS A 283 2.89 26.48 -5.03
N ILE A 284 2.17 25.35 -4.87
CA ILE A 284 2.69 24.18 -4.15
C ILE A 284 3.90 23.59 -4.86
N TYR A 285 3.87 23.54 -6.20
CA TYR A 285 4.95 23.04 -7.03
C TYR A 285 6.25 23.83 -6.83
N TYR A 286 6.19 25.16 -6.90
CA TYR A 286 7.37 25.99 -6.66
C TYR A 286 7.83 25.98 -5.20
N ASP A 287 6.89 25.96 -4.25
CA ASP A 287 7.22 25.78 -2.83
C ASP A 287 7.98 24.46 -2.61
N TYR A 288 7.56 23.36 -3.25
CA TYR A 288 8.22 22.06 -3.16
C TYR A 288 9.62 22.08 -3.79
N ARG A 289 9.75 22.67 -4.98
CA ARG A 289 11.04 22.82 -5.69
C ARG A 289 12.04 23.70 -4.94
N SER A 290 11.55 24.62 -4.11
CA SER A 290 12.38 25.48 -3.27
C SER A 290 12.99 24.77 -2.06
N LEU A 291 12.50 23.56 -1.73
CA LEU A 291 13.06 22.75 -0.65
C LEU A 291 14.47 22.25 -1.02
N PRO A 292 15.39 22.15 -0.04
CA PRO A 292 16.74 21.66 -0.30
C PRO A 292 16.75 20.28 -0.97
N GLY A 293 17.54 20.12 -2.02
CA GLY A 293 17.73 18.84 -2.71
C GLY A 293 16.57 18.42 -3.62
N ARG A 294 15.57 19.29 -3.84
CA ARG A 294 14.35 18.99 -4.62
C ARG A 294 14.16 19.89 -5.85
N ASN A 295 15.12 20.77 -6.13
CA ASN A 295 15.04 21.65 -7.29
C ASN A 295 15.31 20.89 -8.61
N PHE A 296 16.27 19.96 -8.60
CA PHE A 296 16.66 19.13 -9.74
C PHE A 296 16.58 17.63 -9.40
N ARG A 297 16.89 16.77 -10.40
CA ARG A 297 17.01 15.32 -10.16
C ARG A 297 18.07 15.03 -9.09
N GLN A 298 17.85 13.95 -8.33
CA GLN A 298 18.81 13.49 -7.33
C GLN A 298 20.21 13.34 -7.94
N GLY A 299 21.23 13.87 -7.26
CA GLY A 299 22.61 13.88 -7.75
C GLY A 299 23.03 15.15 -8.51
N TYR A 300 22.12 16.12 -8.71
CA TYR A 300 22.32 17.39 -9.41
C TYR A 300 21.96 18.64 -8.57
N ASN A 301 21.82 18.51 -7.25
CA ASN A 301 21.41 19.59 -6.35
C ASN A 301 22.62 20.14 -5.55
N ALA A 302 23.17 21.27 -5.99
CA ALA A 302 24.37 21.87 -5.40
C ALA A 302 24.16 22.37 -3.94
N ASP A 303 22.93 22.78 -3.62
CA ASP A 303 22.48 23.24 -2.31
C ASP A 303 22.56 22.16 -1.22
N VAL A 304 22.52 20.88 -1.59
CA VAL A 304 22.74 19.73 -0.69
C VAL A 304 24.12 19.08 -0.88
N GLY A 305 25.02 19.73 -1.62
CA GLY A 305 26.41 19.33 -1.75
C GLY A 305 26.68 18.26 -2.82
N ASP A 306 25.78 18.09 -3.79
CA ASP A 306 26.05 17.20 -4.93
C ASP A 306 27.29 17.66 -5.69
N LYS A 307 28.22 16.73 -5.91
CA LYS A 307 29.50 16.97 -6.60
C LYS A 307 29.45 16.51 -8.05
N TRP A 308 30.37 17.05 -8.84
CA TRP A 308 30.57 16.68 -10.25
C TRP A 308 29.33 16.89 -11.12
N ILE A 309 28.48 17.86 -10.77
CA ILE A 309 27.21 18.13 -11.46
C ILE A 309 27.41 18.35 -12.96
N TRP A 310 28.50 19.02 -13.37
CA TRP A 310 28.82 19.28 -14.78
C TRP A 310 29.41 18.07 -15.54
N LEU A 311 29.72 16.97 -14.85
CA LEU A 311 30.29 15.74 -15.41
C LEU A 311 29.34 14.53 -15.32
N LYS A 312 28.10 14.74 -14.89
CA LYS A 312 27.04 13.73 -14.81
C LYS A 312 26.02 14.02 -15.90
#